data_AF-A0A7S2WQT9-F1
#
_entry.id   AF-A0A7S2WQT9-F1
#
_cell.length_a   1.000
_cell.length_b   1.000
_cell.length_c   1.000
_cell.angle_alpha   90.00
_cell.angle_beta   90.00
_cell.angle_gamma   90.00
#
_symmetry.space_group_name_H-M   'P 1'
#
loop_
_entity.id
_entity.type
_entity.pdbx_description
1 polymer ?
#
loop_
_entity_poly.entity_id
_entity_poly.type
_entity_poly.pdbx_seq_one_letter_code
_entity_poly.pdbx_strand_id
1 'polypeptide(L)'
;VLSYGKEMIALEQFSQNLKQYQQHLSLCAQKEKEQWTFLQRVRSLRWQIYICQDTFRTLSHQLSTNMTTLGTMNALLQSRCHINILSPHHPNNTNNNTTTKQSASALQTPS
;
A
#
# COMPACT_ATOMS: atom_id res chain seq x y z
N VAL A 1 -47.28 20.22 -45.55
CA VAL A 1 -45.89 19.93 -45.97
C VAL A 1 -44.85 20.48 -44.98
N LEU A 2 -44.94 21.75 -44.55
CA LEU A 2 -43.96 22.35 -43.62
C LEU A 2 -43.94 21.80 -42.17
N SER A 3 -45.04 21.19 -41.68
CA SER A 3 -45.09 20.57 -40.33
C SER A 3 -44.29 19.27 -40.24
N TYR A 4 -44.38 18.44 -41.28
CA TYR A 4 -43.81 17.09 -41.31
C TYR A 4 -42.27 17.10 -41.32
N GLY A 5 -41.66 18.10 -41.97
CA GLY A 5 -40.20 18.26 -41.95
C GLY A 5 -39.63 18.62 -40.58
N LYS A 6 -40.36 19.39 -39.76
CA LYS A 6 -39.94 19.74 -38.40
C LYS A 6 -40.01 18.53 -37.45
N GLU A 7 -41.06 17.73 -37.59
CA GLU A 7 -41.24 16.49 -36.82
C GLU A 7 -40.13 15.48 -37.15
N MET A 8 -39.74 15.37 -38.42
CA MET A 8 -38.65 14.47 -38.84
C MET A 8 -37.30 14.89 -38.23
N ILE A 9 -36.97 16.19 -38.24
CA ILE A 9 -35.74 16.72 -37.62
C ILE A 9 -35.75 16.48 -36.11
N ALA A 10 -36.89 16.70 -35.44
CA ALA A 10 -37.03 16.43 -34.01
C ALA A 10 -36.83 14.94 -33.69
N LEU A 11 -37.32 14.04 -34.54
CA LEU A 11 -37.13 12.60 -34.42
C LEU A 11 -35.66 12.18 -34.61
N GLU A 12 -34.97 12.78 -35.59
CA GLU A 12 -33.54 12.53 -35.80
C GLU A 12 -32.69 13.02 -34.62
N GLN A 13 -32.98 14.21 -34.10
CA GLN A 13 -32.32 14.73 -32.90
C GLN A 13 -32.59 13.86 -31.68
N PHE A 14 -33.83 13.40 -31.49
CA PHE A 14 -34.18 12.50 -30.41
C PHE A 14 -33.43 11.16 -30.51
N SER A 15 -33.36 10.58 -31.71
CA SER A 15 -32.60 9.36 -31.99
C SER A 15 -31.10 9.53 -31.68
N GLN A 16 -30.51 10.67 -32.04
CA GLN A 16 -29.12 10.98 -31.72
C GLN A 16 -28.90 11.13 -30.21
N ASN A 17 -29.81 11.83 -29.51
CA ASN A 17 -29.73 11.99 -28.06
C ASN A 17 -29.83 10.64 -27.33
N LEU A 18 -30.71 9.74 -27.78
CA LEU A 18 -30.80 8.38 -27.23
C LEU A 18 -29.51 7.60 -27.42
N LYS A 19 -28.89 7.67 -28.60
CA LYS A 19 -27.60 7.02 -28.87
C LYS A 19 -26.49 7.56 -27.96
N GLN A 20 -26.41 8.88 -27.80
CA GLN A 20 -25.44 9.52 -26.91
C GLN A 20 -25.66 9.12 -25.45
N TYR A 21 -26.92 9.08 -25.01
CA TYR A 21 -27.26 8.67 -23.64
C TYR A 21 -26.90 7.18 -23.39
N GLN A 22 -27.16 6.30 -24.35
CA GLN A 22 -26.78 4.89 -24.26
C GLN A 22 -25.25 4.70 -24.17
N GLN A 23 -24.48 5.47 -24.93
CA GLN A 23 -23.02 5.47 -24.83
C GLN A 23 -22.54 5.98 -23.47
N HIS A 24 -23.16 7.04 -22.95
CA HIS A 24 -22.85 7.57 -21.63
C HIS A 24 -23.12 6.55 -20.51
N LEU A 25 -24.27 5.88 -20.53
CA LEU A 25 -24.58 4.81 -19.59
C LEU A 25 -23.56 3.68 -19.63
N SER A 26 -23.11 3.30 -20.83
CA SER A 26 -22.09 2.26 -21.01
C SER A 26 -20.75 2.66 -20.37
N LEU A 27 -20.34 3.92 -20.56
CA LEU A 27 -19.12 4.46 -19.96
C LEU A 27 -19.21 4.52 -18.43
N CYS A 28 -20.38 4.91 -17.90
CA CYS A 28 -20.64 4.91 -16.46
C CYS A 28 -20.55 3.49 -15.87
N ALA A 29 -21.21 2.51 -16.49
CA ALA A 29 -21.16 1.12 -16.05
C ALA A 29 -19.73 0.54 -16.07
N GLN A 30 -18.93 0.89 -17.09
CA GLN A 30 -17.54 0.49 -17.16
C GLN A 30 -16.71 1.08 -16.01
N LYS A 31 -16.84 2.39 -15.74
CA LYS A 31 -16.14 3.04 -14.62
C LYS A 31 -16.50 2.43 -13.28
N GLU A 32 -17.77 2.12 -13.06
CA GLU A 32 -18.22 1.46 -11.82
C GLU A 32 -17.59 0.06 -11.68
N LYS A 33 -17.57 -0.72 -12.77
CA LYS A 33 -16.91 -2.03 -12.79
C LYS A 33 -15.41 -1.94 -12.47
N GLU A 34 -14.72 -0.95 -13.02
CA GLU A 34 -13.30 -0.71 -12.76
C GLU A 34 -13.04 -0.35 -11.29
N GLN A 35 -13.88 0.53 -10.71
CA GLN A 35 -13.83 0.89 -9.30
C GLN A 35 -14.06 -0.32 -8.39
N TRP A 36 -15.09 -1.13 -8.66
CA TRP A 36 -15.35 -2.37 -7.92
C TRP A 36 -14.18 -3.34 -8.02
N THR A 37 -13.59 -3.49 -9.21
CA THR A 37 -12.42 -4.35 -9.43
C THR A 37 -11.19 -3.86 -8.66
N PHE A 38 -10.99 -2.53 -8.59
CA PHE A 38 -9.94 -1.94 -7.78
C PHE A 38 -10.17 -2.20 -6.28
N LEU A 39 -11.38 -1.97 -5.77
CA LEU A 39 -11.72 -2.22 -4.37
C LEU A 39 -11.55 -3.70 -3.99
N GLN A 40 -11.94 -4.63 -4.87
CA GLN A 40 -11.72 -6.06 -4.66
C GLN A 40 -10.23 -6.40 -4.59
N ARG A 41 -9.39 -5.82 -5.47
CA ARG A 41 -7.93 -5.99 -5.42
C ARG A 41 -7.35 -5.46 -4.11
N VAL A 42 -7.69 -4.24 -3.71
CA VAL A 42 -7.25 -3.66 -2.42
C VAL A 42 -7.71 -4.54 -1.25
N ARG A 43 -8.94 -5.07 -1.31
CA ARG A 43 -9.45 -6.01 -0.31
C ARG A 43 -8.80 -7.40 -0.38
N SER A 44 -8.03 -7.75 -1.38
CA SER A 44 -7.31 -9.04 -1.42
C SER A 44 -5.87 -8.92 -0.91
N LEU A 45 -5.32 -7.71 -0.87
CA LEU A 45 -3.94 -7.47 -0.47
C LEU A 45 -3.76 -7.60 1.04
N ARG A 46 -2.61 -8.16 1.42
CA ARG A 46 -2.04 -8.05 2.77
C ARG A 46 -0.96 -6.98 2.77
N TRP A 47 -1.04 -6.03 3.67
CA TRP A 47 -0.13 -4.90 3.77
C TRP A 47 1.10 -5.28 4.58
N GLN A 48 2.30 -5.12 4.02
CA GLN A 48 3.53 -5.30 4.80
C GLN A 48 3.87 -3.99 5.51
N ILE A 49 4.02 -4.06 6.83
CA ILE A 49 4.34 -2.91 7.67
C ILE A 49 5.68 -3.19 8.33
N TYR A 50 6.65 -2.30 8.17
CA TYR A 50 7.98 -2.41 8.78
C TYR A 50 8.09 -1.39 9.90
N ILE A 51 8.29 -1.85 11.14
CA ILE A 51 8.38 -0.99 12.31
C ILE A 51 9.46 -1.47 13.28
N CYS A 52 10.06 -0.55 14.02
CA CYS A 52 11.02 -0.88 15.06
C CYS A 52 10.34 -1.58 16.26
N GLN A 53 11.10 -2.39 16.98
CA GLN A 53 10.62 -3.17 18.13
C GLN A 53 9.94 -2.32 19.20
N ASP A 54 10.48 -1.14 19.53
CA ASP A 54 9.91 -0.26 20.56
C ASP A 54 8.58 0.36 20.14
N THR A 55 8.45 0.68 18.84
CA THR A 55 7.20 1.17 18.26
C THR A 55 6.13 0.08 18.27
N PHE A 56 6.49 -1.16 17.94
CA PHE A 56 5.55 -2.29 18.01
C PHE A 56 5.06 -2.55 19.43
N ARG A 57 5.95 -2.51 20.43
CA ARG A 57 5.57 -2.67 21.85
C ARG A 57 4.60 -1.60 22.31
N THR A 58 4.87 -0.35 21.97
CA THR A 58 3.98 0.78 22.30
C THR A 58 2.62 0.62 21.64
N LEU A 59 2.61 0.28 20.34
CA LEU A 59 1.39 0.04 19.58
C LEU A 59 0.57 -1.12 20.17
N SER A 60 1.22 -2.25 20.47
CA SER A 60 0.57 -3.43 21.05
C SER A 60 -0.03 -3.14 22.42
N HIS A 61 0.67 -2.39 23.27
CA HIS A 61 0.18 -1.97 24.58
C HIS A 61 -1.09 -1.10 24.43
N GLN A 62 -1.05 -0.07 23.58
CA GLN A 62 -2.19 0.83 23.35
C GLN A 62 -3.42 0.11 22.74
N LEU A 63 -3.19 -0.87 21.85
CA LEU A 63 -4.25 -1.69 21.29
C LEU A 63 -4.90 -2.61 22.33
N SER A 64 -4.14 -3.05 23.34
CA SER A 64 -4.63 -3.95 24.40
C SER A 64 -5.41 -3.25 25.50
N THR A 65 -5.13 -1.98 25.80
CA THR A 65 -5.72 -1.24 26.92
C THR A 65 -7.06 -0.57 26.60
N ASN A 66 -7.39 -0.32 25.33
CA ASN A 66 -8.61 0.40 24.92
C ASN A 66 -9.52 -0.46 24.02
N MET A 67 -10.37 -1.31 24.62
CA MET A 67 -11.03 -2.39 23.90
C MET A 67 -12.09 -2.01 22.85
N THR A 68 -12.78 -0.89 22.97
CA THR A 68 -14.00 -0.65 22.16
C THR A 68 -13.72 -0.13 20.75
N THR A 69 -12.75 0.77 20.58
CA THR A 69 -12.38 1.33 19.26
C THR A 69 -11.06 0.78 18.74
N LEU A 70 -10.13 0.38 19.61
CA LEU A 70 -8.84 -0.17 19.21
C LEU A 70 -8.86 -1.71 19.05
N GLY A 71 -9.87 -2.40 19.58
CA GLY A 71 -10.08 -3.83 19.33
C GLY A 71 -10.37 -4.15 17.85
N THR A 72 -11.14 -3.30 17.17
CA THR A 72 -11.41 -3.43 15.72
C THR A 72 -10.18 -3.12 14.88
N MET A 73 -9.36 -2.14 15.29
CA MET A 73 -8.06 -1.85 14.66
C MET A 73 -7.08 -3.02 14.83
N ASN A 74 -7.01 -3.63 16.01
CA ASN A 74 -6.14 -4.79 16.26
C ASN A 74 -6.56 -5.98 15.38
N ALA A 75 -7.86 -6.27 15.29
CA ALA A 75 -8.38 -7.33 14.41
C ALA A 75 -8.08 -7.04 12.92
N LEU A 76 -8.15 -5.79 12.49
CA LEU A 76 -7.80 -5.38 11.13
C LEU A 76 -6.30 -5.52 10.85
N LEU A 77 -5.45 -5.10 11.78
CA LEU A 77 -4.00 -5.29 11.69
C LEU A 77 -3.63 -6.77 11.60
N GLN A 78 -4.22 -7.63 12.43
CA GLN A 78 -3.93 -9.07 12.42
C GLN A 78 -4.44 -9.77 11.15
N SER A 79 -5.60 -9.37 10.62
CA SER A 79 -6.19 -10.04 9.43
C SER A 79 -5.62 -9.53 8.10
N ARG A 80 -5.19 -8.27 8.05
CA ARG A 80 -4.83 -7.57 6.79
C ARG A 80 -3.38 -7.12 6.72
N CYS A 81 -2.64 -7.12 7.81
CA CYS A 81 -1.26 -6.64 7.82
C CYS A 81 -0.29 -7.77 8.21
N HIS A 82 0.89 -7.74 7.60
CA HIS A 82 2.04 -8.52 8.00
C HIS A 82 3.06 -7.56 8.59
N ILE A 83 3.24 -7.60 9.91
CA ILE A 83 4.11 -6.69 10.64
C ILE A 83 5.50 -7.30 10.72
N ASN A 84 6.45 -6.68 10.03
CA ASN A 84 7.87 -6.99 10.09
C ASN A 84 8.55 -6.10 11.12
N ILE A 85 9.09 -6.72 12.15
CA ILE A 85 9.76 -6.01 13.23
C ILE A 85 11.25 -5.86 12.86
N LEU A 86 11.69 -4.62 12.72
CA LEU A 86 13.09 -4.28 12.52
C LEU A 86 13.80 -4.37 13.88
N SER A 87 14.66 -5.38 14.03
CA SER A 87 15.52 -5.49 15.20
C SER A 87 16.73 -4.58 15.00
N PRO A 88 17.12 -3.74 15.98
CA PRO A 88 18.38 -3.04 15.90
C PRO A 88 19.51 -4.09 15.86
N HIS A 89 20.44 -3.94 14.91
CA HIS A 89 21.68 -4.70 14.91
C HIS A 89 22.35 -4.52 16.28
N HIS A 90 22.64 -5.63 16.97
CA HIS A 90 23.52 -5.65 18.12
C HIS A 90 24.96 -5.50 17.59
N PRO A 91 25.70 -4.41 17.84
CA PRO A 91 27.15 -4.45 17.66
C PRO A 91 27.71 -5.16 18.90
N ASN A 92 27.94 -6.47 18.80
CA ASN A 92 28.75 -7.19 19.78
C ASN A 92 29.85 -7.90 19.02
N ASN A 93 31.01 -7.26 18.88
CA ASN A 93 32.24 -7.98 18.67
C ASN A 93 33.29 -7.48 19.66
N THR A 94 33.34 -8.20 20.78
CA THR A 94 34.37 -8.23 21.79
C THR A 94 35.69 -8.66 21.13
N ASN A 95 36.60 -7.73 20.82
CA ASN A 95 37.92 -8.09 20.34
C ASN A 95 38.93 -8.02 21.49
N ASN A 96 39.21 -9.19 22.07
CA ASN A 96 40.31 -9.44 22.99
C ASN A 96 41.65 -9.22 22.26
N ASN A 97 42.44 -8.23 22.68
CA ASN A 97 43.88 -8.18 22.38
C ASN A 97 44.66 -8.26 23.69
N THR A 98 44.96 -9.49 24.11
CA THR A 98 46.06 -9.81 25.02
C THR A 98 47.37 -9.59 24.28
N THR A 99 48.09 -8.55 24.69
CA THR A 99 49.48 -8.25 24.35
C THR A 99 50.39 -9.41 24.76
N THR A 100 51.12 -10.03 23.83
CA THR A 100 52.40 -10.67 24.15
C THR A 100 53.33 -10.69 22.92
N LYS A 101 54.45 -9.98 23.09
CA LYS A 101 55.76 -10.09 22.44
C LYS A 101 55.93 -9.64 20.97
N GLN A 102 56.63 -8.51 20.87
CA GLN A 102 57.91 -8.35 20.15
C GLN A 102 58.05 -9.10 18.83
N SER A 103 58.10 -8.35 17.73
CA SER A 103 59.19 -8.43 16.75
C SER A 103 59.14 -7.20 15.84
N ALA A 104 60.18 -6.37 15.95
CA ALA A 104 60.48 -5.35 14.96
C ALA A 104 60.77 -6.02 13.61
N SER A 105 60.37 -5.39 12.51
CA SER A 105 60.90 -5.72 11.19
C SER A 105 61.26 -4.44 10.47
N ALA A 106 62.53 -4.38 10.10
CA ALA A 106 63.20 -3.27 9.46
C ALA A 106 62.66 -3.06 8.03
N LEU A 107 62.51 -1.79 7.66
CA LEU A 107 62.21 -1.35 6.31
C LEU A 107 63.48 -1.52 5.46
N GLN A 108 63.51 -2.52 4.57
CA GLN A 108 64.49 -2.60 3.50
C GLN A 108 63.90 -1.94 2.24
N THR A 109 64.51 -0.85 1.79
CA THR A 109 64.29 -0.24 0.48
C THR A 109 65.25 -0.83 -0.55
N PRO A 110 64.79 -1.27 -1.73
CA PRO A 110 65.66 -1.54 -2.86
C PRO A 110 65.76 -0.33 -3.82
N SER A 111 67.01 -0.10 -4.25
CA SER A 111 67.52 0.73 -5.37
C SER A 111 67.51 2.25 -5.20
#